data_AF-A0A2P7R291-F1
#
_entry.id   AF-A0A2P7R291-F1
#
_cell.length_a   1.000
_cell.length_b   1.000
_cell.length_c   1.000
_cell.angle_alpha   90.00
_cell.angle_beta   90.00
_cell.angle_gamma   90.00
#
_symmetry.space_group_name_H-M   'P 1'
#
loop_
_entity.id
_entity.type
_entity.pdbx_description
1 polymer ?
#
loop_
_entity_poly.entity_id
_entity_poly.type
_entity_poly.pdbx_seq_one_letter_code
_entity_poly.pdbx_strand_id
1 'polypeptide(L)' 'MTTEEQLLDRYGPLLSLTELSELLKRSPDGLRIALRSQTEFAQKWNAAKRKVGRRVYFRASDVAELIDEA' A
#
# COMPACT_ATOMS: atom_id res chain seq x y z
N MET A 1 19.95 -1.70 -3.92
CA MET A 1 18.56 -2.02 -4.27
C MET A 1 17.66 -1.14 -3.41
N THR A 2 16.92 -0.23 -4.03
CA THR A 2 15.99 0.68 -3.34
C THR A 2 14.74 -0.06 -2.85
N THR A 3 13.95 0.54 -1.96
CA THR A 3 12.65 -0.01 -1.54
C THR A 3 11.73 -0.16 -2.75
N GLU A 4 11.68 0.83 -3.63
CA GLU A 4 10.90 0.76 -4.88
C GLU A 4 11.33 -0.40 -5.79
N GLU A 5 12.63 -0.59 -6.00
CA GLU A 5 13.15 -1.70 -6.82
C GLU A 5 12.73 -3.07 -6.25
N GLN A 6 12.76 -3.23 -4.92
CA GLN A 6 12.30 -4.47 -4.26
C GLN A 6 10.79 -4.69 -4.44
N LEU A 7 9.99 -3.62 -4.36
CA LEU A 7 8.54 -3.70 -4.54
C LEU A 7 8.18 -4.00 -6.00
N LEU A 8 8.89 -3.40 -6.95
CA LEU A 8 8.71 -3.65 -8.38
C LEU A 8 9.06 -5.10 -8.74
N ASP A 9 10.16 -5.63 -8.22
CA ASP A 9 10.56 -7.02 -8.48
C ASP A 9 9.54 -8.03 -7.91
N ARG A 10 9.03 -7.77 -6.70
CA ARG A 10 8.13 -8.70 -6.01
C ARG A 10 6.67 -8.62 -6.45
N TYR A 11 6.14 -7.41 -6.63
CA TYR A 11 4.70 -7.17 -6.83
C TYR A 11 4.38 -6.48 -8.16
N GLY A 12 5.40 -6.04 -8.90
CA GLY A 12 5.22 -5.20 -10.07
C GLY A 12 4.84 -3.76 -9.74
N PRO A 13 4.37 -2.98 -10.73
CA PRO A 13 4.14 -1.54 -10.56
C PRO A 13 2.95 -1.18 -9.67
N LEU A 14 2.02 -2.12 -9.44
CA LEU A 14 0.79 -1.90 -8.70
C LEU A 14 0.53 -3.03 -7.70
N LEU A 15 0.52 -2.69 -6.41
CA LEU A 15 0.17 -3.59 -5.33
C LEU A 15 -1.34 -3.55 -5.12
N SER A 16 -1.99 -4.72 -5.11
CA SER A 16 -3.36 -4.88 -4.63
C SER A 16 -3.43 -4.68 -3.12
N LEU A 17 -4.65 -4.54 -2.59
CA LEU A 17 -4.86 -4.45 -1.14
C LEU A 17 -4.34 -5.68 -0.38
N THR A 18 -4.39 -6.87 -1.01
CA THR A 18 -3.89 -8.11 -0.39
C THR A 18 -2.37 -8.11 -0.33
N GLU A 19 -1.68 -7.77 -1.42
CA GLU A 19 -0.22 -7.66 -1.44
C GLU A 19 0.28 -6.57 -0.48
N LEU A 20 -0.44 -5.44 -0.41
CA LEU A 20 -0.11 -4.41 0.57
C LEU A 20 -0.26 -4.92 2.01
N SER A 21 -1.28 -5.74 2.29
CA SER A 21 -1.45 -6.33 3.62
C SER A 21 -0.32 -7.29 3.97
N GLU A 22 0.14 -8.08 3.02
CA GLU A 22 1.29 -8.97 3.17
C GLU A 22 2.56 -8.18 3.45
N LEU A 23 2.83 -7.13 2.65
CA LEU A 23 3.96 -6.22 2.83
C LEU A 23 4.00 -5.61 4.22
N LEU A 24 2.84 -5.12 4.71
CA LEU A 24 2.71 -4.50 6.02
C LEU A 24 2.55 -5.49 7.18
N LYS A 25 2.66 -6.81 6.91
CA LYS A 25 2.49 -7.89 7.88
C LYS A 25 1.17 -7.81 8.66
N ARG A 26 0.09 -7.48 7.96
CA ARG A 26 -1.28 -7.39 8.49
C ARG A 26 -2.20 -8.35 7.74
N SER A 27 -3.27 -8.81 8.40
CA SER A 27 -4.33 -9.48 7.66
C SER A 27 -5.03 -8.49 6.70
N PRO A 28 -5.57 -8.96 5.56
CA PRO A 28 -6.30 -8.09 4.64
C PRO A 28 -7.43 -7.31 5.32
N ASP A 29 -8.15 -7.93 6.25
CA ASP A 29 -9.23 -7.27 7.00
C ASP A 29 -8.71 -6.29 8.05
N GLY A 30 -7.61 -6.64 8.74
CA GLY A 30 -6.93 -5.72 9.64
C GLY A 30 -6.44 -4.46 8.91
N LEU A 31 -5.91 -4.60 7.71
CA LEU A 31 -5.54 -3.46 6.88
C LEU A 31 -6.77 -2.64 6.44
N ARG A 32 -7.88 -3.29 6.06
CA ARG A 32 -9.13 -2.58 5.73
C ARG A 32 -9.64 -1.74 6.89
N ILE A 33 -9.60 -2.28 8.12
CA ILE A 33 -9.99 -1.56 9.33
C ILE A 33 -9.04 -0.38 9.56
N ALA A 34 -7.73 -0.61 9.49
CA ALA A 34 -6.72 0.43 9.67
C ALA A 34 -6.88 1.58 8.67
N LEU A 35 -7.22 1.29 7.40
CA LEU A 35 -7.45 2.31 6.37
C LEU A 35 -8.80 3.04 6.51
N ARG A 36 -9.72 2.58 7.37
CA ARG A 36 -11.00 3.23 7.64
C ARG A 36 -11.00 4.06 8.92
N SER A 37 -9.97 3.94 9.75
CA SER A 37 -9.86 4.68 11.01
C SER A 37 -9.52 6.16 10.75
N GLN A 38 -9.81 7.02 11.73
CA GLN A 38 -9.42 8.44 11.68
C GLN A 38 -8.00 8.62 12.22
N THR A 39 -7.02 8.02 11.54
CA THR A 39 -5.61 8.09 11.92
C THR A 39 -4.78 8.74 10.81
N GLU A 40 -3.62 9.30 11.18
CA GLU A 40 -2.66 9.84 10.20
C GLU A 40 -2.22 8.76 9.19
N PHE A 41 -1.99 7.52 9.68
CA PHE A 41 -1.75 6.36 8.85
C PHE A 41 -2.86 6.20 7.79
N ALA A 42 -4.13 6.17 8.20
CA ALA A 42 -5.22 6.02 7.27
C ALA A 42 -5.25 7.17 6.24
N GLN A 43 -5.03 8.42 6.67
CA GLN A 43 -5.03 9.58 5.79
C GLN A 43 -3.95 9.49 4.72
N LYS A 44 -2.69 9.27 5.13
CA LYS A 44 -1.53 9.15 4.22
C LYS A 44 -1.72 8.00 3.23
N TRP A 45 -2.03 6.81 3.74
CA TRP A 45 -2.16 5.61 2.90
C TRP A 45 -3.41 5.65 1.99
N ASN A 46 -4.50 6.30 2.41
CA ASN A 46 -5.65 6.48 1.54
C ASN A 46 -5.36 7.43 0.36
N ALA A 47 -4.49 8.42 0.54
CA ALA A 47 -4.11 9.34 -0.54
C ALA A 47 -3.35 8.62 -1.68
N ALA A 48 -2.63 7.54 -1.37
CA ALA A 48 -1.91 6.71 -2.34
C ALA A 48 -2.81 5.70 -3.10
N LYS A 49 -4.10 5.60 -2.78
CA LYS A 49 -5.01 4.66 -3.46
C LYS A 49 -5.21 5.02 -4.93
N ARG A 50 -5.11 4.01 -5.80
CA ARG A 50 -5.43 4.08 -7.23
C ARG A 50 -6.56 3.13 -7.56
N LYS A 51 -7.65 3.66 -8.09
CA LYS A 51 -8.82 2.85 -8.48
C LYS A 51 -8.70 2.47 -9.95
N VAL A 52 -8.67 1.16 -10.22
CA VAL A 52 -8.71 0.59 -11.57
C VAL A 52 -9.98 -0.25 -11.67
N GLY A 53 -11.00 0.31 -12.34
CA GLY A 53 -12.34 -0.26 -12.35
C GLY A 53 -12.93 -0.36 -10.93
N ARG A 54 -13.23 -1.59 -10.48
CA ARG A 54 -13.76 -1.87 -9.12
C ARG A 54 -12.68 -2.21 -8.09
N ARG A 55 -11.41 -2.29 -8.50
CA ARG A 55 -10.28 -2.68 -7.63
C ARG A 55 -9.47 -1.46 -7.20
N VAL A 56 -8.91 -1.55 -6.00
CA VAL A 56 -7.99 -0.56 -5.43
C VAL A 56 -6.58 -1.15 -5.44
N TYR A 57 -5.66 -0.35 -5.92
CA TYR A 57 -4.23 -0.62 -6.02
C TYR A 57 -3.42 0.52 -5.39
N PHE A 58 -2.12 0.30 -5.25
CA PHE A 58 -1.14 1.26 -4.76
C PHE A 58 0.09 1.17 -5.66
N ARG A 59 0.66 2.30 -6.10
CA ARG A 59 1.88 2.27 -6.91
C ARG A 59 3.06 1.85 -6.06
N ALA A 60 3.96 1.03 -6.61
CA ALA A 60 5.19 0.63 -5.92
C ALA A 60 6.02 1.85 -5.47
N SER A 61 6.10 2.89 -6.31
CA SER A 61 6.74 4.17 -5.99
C SER A 61 6.13 4.85 -4.75
N ASP A 62 4.80 5.02 -4.74
CA ASP A 62 4.08 5.71 -3.65
C ASP A 62 4.19 4.91 -2.34
N VAL A 63 4.18 3.57 -2.42
CA VAL A 63 4.33 2.69 -1.26
C VAL A 63 5.76 2.75 -0.74
N ALA A 64 6.77 2.79 -1.61
CA ALA A 64 8.17 2.93 -1.21
C ALA A 64 8.40 4.26 -0.48
N GLU A 65 7.94 5.38 -1.04
CA GLU A 65 8.01 6.70 -0.39
C GLU A 65 7.36 6.68 1.00
N LEU A 66 6.14 6.13 1.12
CA LEU A 66 5.45 6.04 2.40
C LEU A 66 6.14 5.13 3.43
N ILE A 67 6.92 4.13 2.99
CA ILE A 67 7.71 3.27 3.88
C ILE A 67 8.99 3.97 4.30
N ASP A 68 9.66 4.67 3.38
CA ASP A 68 10.93 5.34 3.63
C ASP A 68 10.75 6.64 4.46
N GLU A 69 9.56 7.27 4.43
CA GLU A 69 9.18 8.41 5.27
C GLU A 69 8.72 8.06 6.70
N ALA A 70 8.42 6.78 6.98
CA ALA A 70 7.82 6.31 8.23
C ALA A 70 8.85 6.01 9.33
#